data_AF-A0A8T3XBU1-F1
#
_entry.id   AF-A0A8T3XBU1-F1
#
_cell.length_a   1.000
_cell.length_b   1.000
_cell.length_c   1.000
_cell.angle_alpha   90.00
_cell.angle_beta   90.00
_cell.angle_gamma   90.00
#
_symmetry.space_group_name_H-M   'P 1'
#
loop_
_entity.id
_entity.type
_entity.pdbx_description
1 polymer ?
#
loop_
_entity_poly.entity_id
_entity_poly.type
_entity_poly.pdbx_seq_one_letter_code
_entity_poly.pdbx_strand_id
1 'polypeptide(L)'
;MQLIYKDDKKGIVKLKVTSLEDLWYLNQIITPKDIVKAKTYRKIKLNQQEERSTKIIKKPITLEIEVEKVEFHKTLNSLRINGRTTEALEDIPKGSFHTINVEQDSTLTITKTWLSYQKEKLKDSLKDTSTKIIICILDRDNSTIFILKNYGPELLLELEGDAQKKAYETKEQKDFYKEIASQLTAINKKYQPTHIIIASPAFWKENVIAYLNPVI
;
A
#
# COMPACT_ATOMS: atom_id res chain seq x y z
N MET A 1 3.18 -8.10 -7.42
CA MET A 1 1.97 -8.38 -8.24
C MET A 1 2.16 -9.68 -9.02
N GLN A 2 1.09 -10.41 -9.35
CA GLN A 2 1.17 -11.62 -10.17
C GLN A 2 0.53 -11.42 -11.54
N LEU A 3 1.26 -11.74 -12.61
CA LEU A 3 0.75 -11.76 -13.98
C LEU A 3 0.01 -13.07 -14.24
N ILE A 4 -1.26 -13.00 -14.63
CA ILE A 4 -2.08 -14.17 -14.98
C ILE A 4 -2.08 -14.39 -16.50
N TYR A 5 -2.26 -13.33 -17.28
CA TYR A 5 -2.38 -13.41 -18.73
C TYR A 5 -1.90 -12.11 -19.37
N LYS A 6 -1.28 -12.22 -20.54
CA LYS A 6 -0.80 -11.07 -21.31
C LYS A 6 -0.94 -11.33 -22.82
N ASP A 7 -1.56 -10.40 -23.52
CA ASP A 7 -1.60 -10.33 -24.99
C ASP A 7 -1.08 -8.96 -25.43
N ASP A 8 0.17 -8.93 -25.91
CA ASP A 8 0.81 -7.70 -26.36
C ASP A 8 0.19 -7.12 -27.64
N LYS A 9 -0.44 -7.95 -28.50
CA LYS A 9 -1.06 -7.50 -29.75
C LYS A 9 -2.38 -6.78 -29.46
N LYS A 10 -3.16 -7.31 -28.52
CA LYS A 10 -4.45 -6.72 -28.11
C LYS A 10 -4.30 -5.71 -26.96
N GLY A 11 -3.12 -5.59 -26.38
CA GLY A 11 -2.86 -4.69 -25.24
C GLY A 11 -3.57 -5.13 -23.95
N ILE A 12 -3.84 -6.43 -23.79
CA ILE A 12 -4.57 -6.99 -22.65
C ILE A 12 -3.59 -7.53 -21.62
N VAL A 13 -3.77 -7.12 -20.36
CA VAL A 13 -2.99 -7.62 -19.22
C VAL A 13 -3.93 -7.96 -18.08
N LYS A 14 -3.88 -9.21 -17.60
CA LYS A 14 -4.65 -9.69 -16.44
C LYS A 14 -3.72 -9.91 -15.26
N LEU A 15 -4.05 -9.30 -14.12
CA LEU A 15 -3.20 -9.20 -12.94
C LEU A 15 -3.97 -9.63 -11.69
N LYS A 16 -3.28 -10.30 -10.77
CA LYS A 16 -3.72 -10.49 -9.38
C LYS A 16 -2.92 -9.57 -8.47
N VAL A 17 -3.63 -8.78 -7.67
CA VAL A 17 -3.05 -7.93 -6.63
C VAL A 17 -2.63 -8.82 -5.45
N THR A 18 -1.37 -8.73 -5.07
CA THR A 18 -0.75 -9.54 -4.02
C THR A 18 -0.36 -8.71 -2.80
N SER A 19 -0.10 -7.41 -2.98
CA SER A 19 0.33 -6.49 -1.93
C SER A 19 -0.27 -5.08 -2.10
N LEU A 20 -0.14 -4.23 -1.08
CA LEU A 20 -0.51 -2.82 -1.16
C LEU A 20 0.33 -2.02 -2.14
N GLU A 21 1.60 -2.39 -2.33
CA GLU A 21 2.48 -1.73 -3.29
C GLU A 21 1.97 -1.93 -4.73
N ASP A 22 1.37 -3.08 -5.02
CA ASP A 22 0.75 -3.35 -6.32
C ASP A 22 -0.36 -2.35 -6.63
N LEU A 23 -1.15 -1.93 -5.63
CA LEU A 23 -2.20 -0.92 -5.80
C LEU A 23 -1.61 0.45 -6.20
N TRP A 24 -0.45 0.80 -5.63
CA TRP A 24 0.27 2.01 -6.03
C TRP A 24 0.79 1.90 -7.46
N TYR A 25 1.36 0.76 -7.86
CA TYR A 25 1.79 0.54 -9.25
C TYR A 25 0.61 0.66 -10.22
N LEU A 26 -0.53 0.04 -9.90
CA LEU A 26 -1.75 0.13 -10.69
C LEU A 26 -2.24 1.58 -10.84
N ASN A 27 -2.14 2.40 -9.79
CA ASN A 27 -2.44 3.83 -9.85
C ASN A 27 -1.56 4.59 -10.85
N GLN A 28 -0.29 4.17 -11.04
CA GLN A 28 0.62 4.79 -12.01
C GLN A 28 0.44 4.25 -13.43
N ILE A 29 -0.08 3.02 -13.56
CA ILE A 29 -0.23 2.32 -14.84
C ILE A 29 -1.56 2.66 -15.51
N ILE A 30 -2.65 2.71 -14.73
CA ILE A 30 -4.01 2.93 -15.23
C ILE A 30 -4.23 4.44 -15.41
N THR A 31 -4.63 4.82 -16.61
CA THR A 31 -4.86 6.20 -17.03
C THR A 31 -6.29 6.39 -17.54
N PRO A 32 -6.81 7.63 -17.59
CA PRO A 32 -8.10 7.89 -18.20
C PRO A 32 -8.19 7.32 -19.63
N LYS A 33 -9.38 6.84 -20.01
CA LYS A 33 -9.71 6.14 -21.27
C LYS A 33 -9.21 4.70 -21.40
N ASP A 34 -8.50 4.17 -20.40
CA ASP A 34 -8.22 2.74 -20.36
C ASP A 34 -9.51 1.96 -20.09
N ILE A 35 -9.55 0.71 -20.54
CA ILE A 35 -10.64 -0.21 -20.20
C ILE A 35 -10.19 -1.14 -19.08
N VAL A 36 -10.94 -1.16 -17.98
CA VAL A 36 -10.66 -2.02 -16.82
C VAL A 36 -11.84 -2.94 -16.56
N LYS A 37 -11.57 -4.24 -16.46
CA LYS A 37 -12.54 -5.27 -16.12
C LYS A 37 -12.16 -5.96 -14.82
N ALA A 38 -13.04 -5.92 -13.83
CA ALA A 38 -12.81 -6.58 -12.54
C ALA A 38 -14.12 -7.02 -11.89
N LYS A 39 -13.99 -7.88 -10.86
CA LYS A 39 -15.10 -8.26 -10.00
C LYS A 39 -15.39 -7.14 -9.01
N THR A 40 -16.64 -6.74 -8.88
CA THR A 40 -17.14 -5.74 -7.95
C THR A 40 -18.43 -6.22 -7.29
N TYR A 41 -18.91 -5.51 -6.28
CA TYR A 41 -20.13 -5.86 -5.54
C TYR A 41 -21.16 -4.77 -5.68
N ARG A 42 -22.38 -5.16 -6.06
CA ARG A 42 -23.53 -4.25 -6.08
C ARG A 42 -24.45 -4.50 -4.90
N LYS A 43 -24.87 -3.44 -4.23
CA LYS A 43 -25.94 -3.48 -3.23
C LYS A 43 -27.29 -3.55 -3.94
N ILE A 44 -28.04 -4.60 -3.68
CA ILE A 44 -29.43 -4.78 -4.13
C ILE A 44 -30.31 -4.66 -2.89
N LYS A 45 -31.28 -3.75 -2.94
CA LYS A 45 -32.32 -3.65 -1.92
C LYS A 45 -33.42 -4.64 -2.29
N LEU A 46 -33.65 -5.65 -1.46
CA LEU A 46 -34.83 -6.49 -1.60
C LEU A 46 -35.97 -5.80 -0.86
N ASN A 47 -36.95 -5.32 -1.61
CA ASN A 47 -38.21 -4.88 -1.05
C ASN A 47 -39.11 -6.11 -0.94
N GLN A 48 -39.27 -6.68 0.26
CA GLN A 48 -40.39 -7.58 0.54
C GLN A 48 -41.59 -6.71 0.91
N GLN A 49 -42.73 -6.94 0.25
CA GLN A 49 -43.88 -6.03 0.23
C GLN A 49 -44.56 -5.79 1.59
N GLU A 50 -44.16 -6.46 2.68
CA GLU A 50 -44.87 -6.38 3.97
C GLU A 50 -43.98 -6.20 5.22
N GLU A 51 -42.66 -6.11 5.11
CA GLU A 51 -41.77 -5.92 6.27
C GLU A 51 -41.07 -4.56 6.29
N ARG A 52 -41.07 -3.90 7.45
CA ARG A 52 -40.36 -2.63 7.74
C ARG A 52 -38.83 -2.71 7.63
N SER A 53 -38.26 -3.86 7.26
CA SER A 53 -36.81 -4.07 7.17
C SER A 53 -36.37 -4.32 5.73
N THR A 54 -35.75 -3.32 5.09
CA THR A 54 -35.15 -3.48 3.76
C THR A 54 -33.85 -4.26 3.89
N LYS A 55 -33.85 -5.53 3.48
CA LYS A 55 -32.64 -6.35 3.46
C LYS A 55 -31.75 -5.93 2.28
N ILE A 56 -30.54 -5.47 2.55
CA ILE A 56 -29.54 -5.12 1.53
C ILE A 56 -28.61 -6.32 1.31
N ILE A 57 -28.61 -6.88 0.10
CA ILE A 57 -27.71 -7.97 -0.28
C ILE A 57 -26.61 -7.42 -1.21
N LYS A 58 -25.37 -7.89 -1.04
CA LYS A 58 -24.27 -7.60 -1.97
C LYS A 58 -24.15 -8.73 -3.00
N LYS A 59 -24.46 -8.45 -4.27
CA LYS A 59 -24.29 -9.40 -5.38
C LYS A 59 -22.93 -9.17 -6.06
N PRO A 60 -22.07 -10.21 -6.18
CA PRO A 60 -20.83 -10.10 -6.94
C PRO A 60 -21.15 -10.06 -8.44
N ILE A 61 -20.57 -9.10 -9.15
CA ILE A 61 -20.69 -8.93 -10.60
C ILE A 61 -19.32 -8.66 -11.21
N THR A 62 -19.11 -9.01 -12.47
CA THR A 62 -17.89 -8.65 -13.20
C THR A 62 -18.26 -7.54 -14.17
N LEU A 63 -17.68 -6.36 -13.99
CA LEU A 63 -17.96 -5.19 -14.82
C LEU A 63 -16.71 -4.74 -15.54
N GLU A 64 -16.95 -4.19 -16.72
CA GLU A 64 -15.98 -3.48 -17.53
C GLU A 64 -16.34 -2.00 -17.58
N ILE A 65 -15.35 -1.15 -17.28
CA ILE A 65 -15.51 0.31 -17.28
C ILE A 65 -14.41 0.97 -18.12
N GLU A 66 -14.77 2.05 -18.79
CA GLU A 66 -13.83 3.04 -19.31
C GLU A 66 -13.45 4.00 -18.18
N VAL A 67 -12.17 4.08 -17.87
CA VAL A 67 -11.63 4.81 -16.72
C VAL A 67 -11.75 6.32 -16.94
N GLU A 68 -12.30 7.03 -15.97
CA GLU A 68 -12.26 8.48 -15.89
C GLU A 68 -11.26 8.97 -14.84
N LYS A 69 -11.22 8.31 -13.67
CA LYS A 69 -10.37 8.71 -12.56
C LYS A 69 -9.89 7.49 -11.76
N VAL A 70 -8.63 7.54 -11.33
CA VAL A 70 -8.03 6.53 -10.46
C VAL A 70 -7.51 7.19 -9.20
N GLU A 71 -7.84 6.64 -8.03
CA GLU A 71 -7.45 7.18 -6.73
C GLU A 71 -6.95 6.06 -5.81
N PHE A 72 -5.68 6.15 -5.41
CA PHE A 72 -5.11 5.25 -4.41
C PHE A 72 -5.31 5.80 -3.00
N HIS A 73 -6.02 5.05 -2.15
CA HIS A 73 -6.23 5.38 -0.75
C HIS A 73 -5.35 4.51 0.15
N LYS A 74 -4.24 5.09 0.62
CA LYS A 74 -3.30 4.41 1.54
C LYS A 74 -3.97 3.92 2.82
N THR A 75 -4.81 4.73 3.45
CA THR A 75 -5.49 4.39 4.71
C THR A 75 -6.56 3.31 4.56
N LEU A 76 -7.18 3.22 3.38
CA LEU A 76 -8.22 2.23 3.08
C LEU A 76 -7.67 1.02 2.33
N ASN A 77 -6.36 0.93 2.10
CA ASN A 77 -5.71 -0.18 1.41
C ASN A 77 -6.40 -0.55 0.09
N SER A 78 -6.88 0.45 -0.65
CA SER A 78 -7.73 0.25 -1.83
C SER A 78 -7.43 1.25 -2.94
N LEU A 79 -7.59 0.79 -4.17
CA LEU A 79 -7.53 1.59 -5.39
C LEU A 79 -8.95 1.75 -5.95
N ARG A 80 -9.42 2.99 -6.03
CA ARG A 80 -10.72 3.34 -6.61
C ARG A 80 -10.55 3.71 -8.06
N ILE A 81 -11.21 2.94 -8.93
CA ILE A 81 -11.24 3.19 -10.37
C ILE A 81 -12.66 3.61 -10.71
N ASN A 82 -12.85 4.90 -10.95
CA ASN A 82 -14.11 5.49 -11.36
C ASN A 82 -14.17 5.56 -12.89
N GLY A 83 -15.32 5.21 -13.44
CA GLY A 83 -15.51 5.21 -14.88
C GLY A 83 -16.94 4.96 -15.29
N ARG A 84 -17.14 4.78 -16.59
CA ARG A 84 -18.44 4.46 -17.19
C ARG A 84 -18.44 3.04 -17.72
N THR A 85 -19.55 2.33 -17.57
CA THR A 85 -19.66 0.96 -18.08
C THR A 85 -19.60 0.91 -19.60
N THR A 86 -18.80 0.00 -20.15
CA THR A 86 -18.69 -0.20 -21.61
C THR A 86 -19.81 -1.10 -22.16
N GLU A 87 -20.34 -1.97 -21.30
CA GLU A 87 -21.38 -2.95 -21.60
C GLU A 87 -22.55 -2.81 -20.60
N ALA A 88 -23.73 -3.25 -21.03
CA ALA A 88 -24.87 -3.38 -20.13
C ALA A 88 -24.80 -4.76 -19.44
N LEU A 89 -25.04 -4.80 -18.13
CA LEU A 89 -25.06 -6.05 -17.37
C LEU A 89 -26.20 -6.03 -16.36
N GLU A 90 -27.14 -6.96 -16.52
CA GLU A 90 -28.35 -7.04 -15.67
C GLU A 90 -29.01 -5.66 -15.53
N ASP A 91 -29.11 -5.12 -14.31
CA ASP A 91 -29.70 -3.82 -14.02
C ASP A 91 -28.70 -2.64 -14.13
N ILE A 92 -27.62 -2.79 -14.88
CA ILE A 92 -26.60 -1.75 -15.10
C ILE A 92 -26.64 -1.32 -16.56
N PRO A 93 -27.18 -0.12 -16.85
CA PRO A 93 -27.16 0.43 -18.19
C PRO A 93 -25.72 0.65 -18.64
N LYS A 94 -25.48 0.46 -19.95
CA LYS A 94 -24.25 0.89 -20.61
C LYS A 94 -24.08 2.41 -20.43
N GLY A 95 -22.85 2.85 -20.19
CA GLY A 95 -22.50 4.26 -20.01
C GLY A 95 -22.83 4.84 -18.64
N SER A 96 -23.34 4.03 -17.70
CA SER A 96 -23.60 4.49 -16.33
C SER A 96 -22.30 4.55 -15.51
N PHE A 97 -22.25 5.46 -14.55
CA PHE A 97 -21.10 5.59 -13.66
C PHE A 97 -20.99 4.42 -12.70
N HIS A 98 -19.78 3.89 -12.57
CA HIS A 98 -19.46 2.85 -11.61
C HIS A 98 -18.06 3.02 -11.06
N THR A 99 -17.88 2.62 -9.80
CA THR A 99 -16.58 2.58 -9.14
C THR A 99 -16.18 1.14 -8.88
N ILE A 100 -15.06 0.70 -9.45
CA ILE A 100 -14.42 -0.55 -9.10
C ILE A 100 -13.45 -0.27 -7.94
N ASN A 101 -13.66 -0.91 -6.79
CA ASN A 101 -12.70 -0.95 -5.70
C ASN A 101 -11.79 -2.18 -5.92
N VAL A 102 -10.49 -1.94 -6.08
CA VAL A 102 -9.47 -2.99 -6.15
C VAL A 102 -8.74 -3.02 -4.82
N GLU A 103 -8.72 -4.18 -4.20
CA GLU A 103 -8.06 -4.47 -2.92
C GLU A 103 -7.04 -5.59 -3.09
N GLN A 104 -6.32 -5.95 -2.02
CA GLN A 104 -5.48 -7.15 -2.02
C GLN A 104 -6.30 -8.39 -2.43
N ASP A 105 -5.67 -9.33 -3.14
CA ASP A 105 -6.27 -10.52 -3.74
C ASP A 105 -7.29 -10.28 -4.87
N SER A 106 -7.58 -9.02 -5.20
CA SER A 106 -8.41 -8.70 -6.35
C SER A 106 -7.73 -9.10 -7.66
N THR A 107 -8.54 -9.51 -8.63
CA THR A 107 -8.09 -9.76 -10.00
C THR A 107 -8.73 -8.74 -10.93
N LEU A 108 -7.93 -8.11 -11.76
CA LEU A 108 -8.37 -7.16 -12.78
C LEU A 108 -7.71 -7.44 -14.12
N THR A 109 -8.39 -7.03 -15.19
CA THR A 109 -7.89 -7.02 -16.55
C THR A 109 -7.85 -5.58 -17.04
N ILE A 110 -6.71 -5.16 -17.57
CA ILE A 110 -6.50 -3.83 -18.15
C ILE A 110 -6.30 -4.03 -19.65
N THR A 111 -7.07 -3.30 -20.45
CA THR A 111 -6.96 -3.26 -21.91
C THR A 111 -6.66 -1.83 -22.31
N LYS A 112 -5.49 -1.61 -22.91
CA LYS A 112 -5.04 -0.28 -23.35
C LYS A 112 -3.93 -0.36 -24.39
N THR A 113 -3.61 0.78 -24.99
CA THR A 113 -2.35 0.95 -25.71
C THR A 113 -1.22 1.22 -24.72
N TRP A 114 -0.32 0.26 -24.55
CA TRP A 114 0.74 0.32 -23.53
C TRP A 114 1.95 1.14 -24.00
N LEU A 115 2.24 2.21 -23.26
CA LEU A 115 3.45 3.01 -23.44
C LEU A 115 4.67 2.32 -22.83
N SER A 116 5.88 2.64 -23.31
CA SER A 116 7.12 1.99 -22.87
C SER A 116 7.34 2.12 -21.36
N TYR A 117 7.12 3.30 -20.77
CA TYR A 117 7.26 3.52 -19.33
C TYR A 117 6.24 2.72 -18.51
N GLN A 118 5.02 2.50 -19.04
CA GLN A 118 3.99 1.70 -18.36
C GLN A 118 4.36 0.22 -18.36
N LYS A 119 4.95 -0.26 -19.46
CA LYS A 119 5.49 -1.63 -19.54
C LYS A 119 6.65 -1.83 -18.57
N GLU A 120 7.50 -0.83 -18.39
CA GLU A 120 8.58 -0.84 -17.40
C GLU A 120 8.03 -0.88 -15.97
N LYS A 121 7.10 0.01 -15.62
CA LYS A 121 6.41 -0.02 -14.32
C LYS A 121 5.72 -1.35 -14.06
N LEU A 122 5.07 -1.93 -15.07
CA LEU A 122 4.49 -3.27 -14.98
C LEU A 122 5.57 -4.32 -14.69
N LYS A 123 6.69 -4.31 -15.42
CA LYS A 123 7.80 -5.24 -15.14
C LYS A 123 8.33 -5.09 -13.72
N ASP A 124 8.51 -3.87 -13.23
CA ASP A 124 8.98 -3.61 -11.86
C ASP A 124 8.01 -4.14 -10.81
N SER A 125 6.70 -3.95 -11.03
CA SER A 125 5.67 -4.46 -10.11
C SER A 125 5.56 -6.00 -10.05
N LEU A 126 6.14 -6.70 -11.03
CA LEU A 126 6.21 -8.16 -11.08
C LEU A 126 7.48 -8.72 -10.43
N LYS A 127 8.47 -7.88 -10.12
CA LYS A 127 9.67 -8.31 -9.39
C LYS A 127 9.32 -8.48 -7.91
N ASP A 128 9.79 -9.57 -7.32
CA ASP A 128 9.59 -9.86 -5.89
C ASP A 128 10.59 -9.12 -4.98
N THR A 129 11.38 -8.21 -5.55
CA THR A 129 12.41 -7.45 -4.85
C THR A 129 11.82 -6.15 -4.29
N SER A 130 10.94 -6.26 -3.29
CA SER A 130 10.70 -5.11 -2.42
C SER A 130 11.96 -4.91 -1.57
N THR A 131 12.87 -4.05 -2.04
CA THR A 131 14.02 -3.64 -1.23
C THR A 131 13.49 -2.90 -0.02
N LYS A 132 13.33 -3.62 1.09
CA LYS A 132 12.91 -3.04 2.36
C LYS A 132 14.14 -2.35 2.96
N ILE A 133 14.05 -1.03 3.09
CA ILE A 133 15.06 -0.21 3.77
C ILE A 133 14.39 0.36 5.01
N ILE A 134 15.08 0.29 6.14
CA ILE A 134 14.63 0.92 7.37
C ILE A 134 15.51 2.11 7.65
N ILE A 135 14.92 3.22 8.04
CA ILE A 135 15.62 4.45 8.35
C ILE A 135 15.30 4.82 9.80
N CYS A 136 16.32 4.90 10.63
CA CYS A 136 16.25 5.45 11.97
C CYS A 136 16.92 6.82 11.95
N ILE A 137 16.13 7.86 12.19
CA ILE A 137 16.63 9.23 12.36
C ILE A 137 16.55 9.54 13.83
N LEU A 138 17.65 9.95 14.45
CA LEU A 138 17.68 10.28 15.87
C LEU A 138 18.50 11.53 16.15
N ASP A 139 18.20 12.18 17.26
CA ASP A 139 19.07 13.12 17.93
C ASP A 139 19.33 12.66 19.38
N ARG A 140 19.54 13.59 20.31
CA ARG A 140 19.76 13.30 21.73
C ARG A 140 18.50 12.76 22.41
N ASP A 141 17.34 13.30 22.03
CA ASP A 141 16.11 13.23 22.80
C ASP A 141 14.94 12.65 21.98
N ASN A 142 15.10 12.44 20.67
CA ASN A 142 14.06 11.90 19.80
C ASN A 142 14.64 10.89 18.81
N SER A 143 13.85 9.87 18.48
CA SER A 143 14.16 8.91 17.44
C SER A 143 12.89 8.53 16.69
N THR A 144 12.95 8.62 15.37
CA THR A 144 11.87 8.24 14.47
C THR A 144 12.36 7.16 13.53
N ILE A 145 11.61 6.05 13.45
CA ILE A 145 11.95 4.90 12.62
C ILE A 145 10.91 4.75 11.52
N PHE A 146 11.37 4.68 10.28
CA PHE A 146 10.56 4.52 9.09
C PHE A 146 10.92 3.22 8.35
N ILE A 147 9.95 2.65 7.64
CA ILE A 147 10.19 1.70 6.56
C ILE A 147 9.96 2.40 5.23
N LEU A 148 10.92 2.29 4.31
CA LEU A 148 10.75 2.76 2.95
C LEU A 148 9.92 1.77 2.14
N LYS A 149 8.86 2.29 1.51
CA LYS A 149 8.00 1.60 0.56
C LYS A 149 8.07 2.30 -0.79
N ASN A 150 7.67 1.60 -1.85
CA ASN A 150 7.60 2.17 -3.20
C ASN A 150 6.69 3.41 -3.31
N TYR A 151 5.69 3.53 -2.43
CA TYR A 151 4.78 4.68 -2.36
C TYR A 151 5.19 5.77 -1.36
N GLY A 152 6.37 5.67 -0.76
CA GLY A 152 6.91 6.62 0.22
C GLY A 152 7.26 5.99 1.57
N PRO A 153 7.86 6.76 2.50
CA PRO A 153 8.16 6.29 3.85
C PRO A 153 6.88 6.06 4.65
N GLU A 154 6.88 5.01 5.47
CA GLU A 154 5.83 4.70 6.43
C GLU A 154 6.42 4.68 7.84
N LEU A 155 5.81 5.43 8.75
CA LEU A 155 6.26 5.54 10.12
C LEU A 155 6.03 4.22 10.86
N LEU A 156 7.09 3.66 11.45
CA LEU A 156 7.01 2.47 12.29
C LEU A 156 6.91 2.82 13.77
N LEU A 157 7.72 3.77 14.23
CA LEU A 157 7.87 4.08 15.64
C LEU A 157 8.44 5.47 15.86
N GLU A 158 7.93 6.17 16.86
CA GLU A 158 8.53 7.36 17.46
C GLU A 158 8.89 7.04 18.91
N LEU A 159 10.09 7.46 19.31
CA LEU A 159 10.61 7.33 20.66
C LEU A 159 11.08 8.69 21.13
N GLU A 160 10.70 9.04 22.34
CA GLU A 160 11.20 10.22 23.04
C GLU A 160 12.12 9.75 24.18
N GLY A 161 13.27 10.40 24.28
CA GLY A 161 14.22 10.21 25.36
C GLY A 161 13.83 11.03 26.58
N ASP A 162 14.21 10.55 27.76
CA ASP A 162 14.07 11.30 29.01
C ASP A 162 15.15 12.39 29.09
N ALA A 163 14.98 13.45 28.30
CA ALA A 163 15.76 14.67 28.44
C ALA A 163 15.45 15.26 29.82
N GLN A 164 16.39 15.17 30.76
CA GLN A 164 16.24 15.67 32.13
C GLN A 164 15.58 17.06 32.18
N LYS A 165 14.30 17.12 32.57
CA LYS A 165 13.79 18.29 33.30
C LYS A 165 14.47 18.23 34.67
N LYS A 166 15.53 19.03 34.85
CA LYS A 166 16.40 19.15 36.02
C LYS A 166 15.66 19.36 37.37
N ALA A 167 14.91 18.39 37.89
CA ALA A 167 14.25 18.58 39.18
C ALA A 167 14.11 17.35 40.08
N TYR A 168 14.09 16.11 39.60
CA TYR A 168 13.89 14.96 40.50
C TYR A 168 14.65 13.71 40.07
N GLU A 169 15.70 13.39 40.83
CA GLU A 169 16.36 12.08 40.83
C GLU A 169 15.45 11.05 41.54
N THR A 170 15.04 9.98 40.83
CA THR A 170 14.65 8.63 41.32
C THR A 170 13.78 7.86 40.30
N LYS A 171 14.22 7.78 39.04
CA LYS A 171 13.76 6.72 38.13
C LYS A 171 14.99 6.09 37.50
N GLU A 172 15.04 4.76 37.44
CA GLU A 172 16.06 4.03 36.68
C GLU A 172 16.19 4.71 35.32
N GLN A 173 17.37 5.29 35.07
CA GLN A 173 17.62 6.05 33.85
C GLN A 173 17.53 5.06 32.69
N LYS A 174 16.42 5.11 31.95
CA LYS A 174 16.29 4.35 30.71
C LYS A 174 17.36 4.85 29.77
N ASP A 175 18.28 3.97 29.40
CA ASP A 175 19.24 4.28 28.36
C ASP A 175 18.48 4.34 27.03
N PHE A 176 18.19 5.57 26.58
CA PHE A 176 17.45 5.85 25.36
C PHE A 176 18.07 5.18 24.14
N TYR A 177 19.40 5.16 24.03
CA TYR A 177 20.09 4.54 22.89
C TYR A 177 19.97 3.02 22.91
N LYS A 178 20.00 2.41 24.11
CA LYS A 178 19.73 0.98 24.29
C LYS A 178 18.29 0.62 23.92
N GLU A 179 17.32 1.49 24.24
CA GLU A 179 15.93 1.31 23.84
C GLU A 179 15.79 1.34 22.31
N ILE A 180 16.38 2.33 21.63
CA ILE A 180 16.41 2.40 20.16
C ILE A 180 17.02 1.12 19.56
N ALA A 181 18.17 0.67 20.07
CA ALA A 181 18.85 -0.52 19.56
C ALA A 181 17.99 -1.80 19.72
N SER A 182 17.29 -1.94 20.86
CA SER A 182 16.35 -3.03 21.09
C SER A 182 15.20 -3.01 20.08
N GLN A 183 14.61 -1.83 19.83
CA GLN A 183 13.55 -1.66 18.85
C GLN A 183 14.03 -1.97 17.43
N LEU A 184 15.22 -1.49 17.05
CA LEU A 184 15.82 -1.82 15.75
C LEU A 184 16.07 -3.31 15.58
N THR A 185 16.49 -4.01 16.64
CA THR A 185 16.67 -5.47 16.61
C THR A 185 15.34 -6.19 16.40
N ALA A 186 14.28 -5.79 17.10
CA ALA A 186 12.94 -6.34 16.92
C ALA A 186 12.39 -6.09 15.52
N ILE A 187 12.61 -4.88 15.01
CA ILE A 187 12.22 -4.44 13.67
C ILE A 187 12.99 -5.22 12.59
N ASN A 188 14.31 -5.42 12.75
CA ASN A 188 15.13 -6.22 11.84
C ASN A 188 14.59 -7.65 11.72
N LYS A 189 14.28 -8.29 12.87
CA LYS A 189 13.70 -9.64 12.90
C LYS A 189 12.33 -9.71 12.22
N LYS A 190 11.49 -8.70 12.40
CA LYS A 190 10.13 -8.66 11.86
C LYS A 190 10.10 -8.43 10.35
N TYR A 191 10.88 -7.46 9.85
CA TYR A 191 10.77 -7.00 8.46
C TYR A 191 11.84 -7.58 7.53
N GLN A 192 12.96 -8.05 8.10
CA GLN A 192 14.13 -8.55 7.37
C GLN A 192 14.54 -7.58 6.25
N PRO A 193 14.84 -6.32 6.58
CA PRO A 193 15.25 -5.35 5.60
C PRO A 193 16.59 -5.72 4.96
N THR A 194 16.78 -5.26 3.73
CA THR A 194 18.08 -5.37 3.05
C THR A 194 19.14 -4.46 3.69
N HIS A 195 18.71 -3.30 4.20
CA HIS A 195 19.58 -2.29 4.80
C HIS A 195 18.84 -1.57 5.93
N ILE A 196 19.58 -1.22 6.98
CA ILE A 196 19.13 -0.31 8.05
C ILE A 196 20.06 0.91 8.02
N ILE A 197 19.49 2.09 7.80
CA ILE A 197 20.20 3.36 7.79
C ILE A 197 19.94 4.04 9.14
N ILE A 198 21.00 4.38 9.85
CA ILE A 198 20.93 5.14 11.12
C ILE A 198 21.57 6.51 10.89
N ALA A 199 20.80 7.57 11.07
CA ALA A 199 21.20 8.94 10.78
C ALA A 199 20.95 9.84 12.00
N SER A 200 21.94 10.67 12.32
CA SER A 200 21.85 11.66 13.40
C SER A 200 22.65 12.92 13.09
N PRO A 201 22.30 14.08 13.66
CA PRO A 201 23.26 15.18 13.74
C PRO A 201 24.43 14.76 14.64
N ALA A 202 25.66 15.10 14.26
CA ALA A 202 26.86 14.72 15.00
C ALA A 202 26.97 13.20 15.26
N PHE A 203 27.28 12.80 16.50
CA PHE A 203 27.74 11.46 16.88
C PHE A 203 26.69 10.60 17.64
N TRP A 204 25.41 10.95 17.61
CA TRP A 204 24.40 10.23 18.39
C TRP A 204 24.15 8.80 17.90
N LYS A 205 24.23 8.57 16.58
CA LYS A 205 24.09 7.23 15.97
C LYS A 205 25.14 6.25 16.50
N GLU A 206 26.35 6.69 16.82
CA GLU A 206 27.43 5.87 17.35
C GLU A 206 27.05 5.26 18.70
N ASN A 207 26.31 6.00 19.54
CA ASN A 207 25.79 5.49 20.82
C ASN A 207 24.78 4.36 20.63
N VAL A 208 23.96 4.41 19.59
CA VAL A 208 23.04 3.31 19.24
C VAL A 208 23.80 2.13 18.68
N ILE A 209 24.74 2.37 17.76
CA ILE A 209 25.55 1.33 17.11
C ILE A 209 26.34 0.52 18.15
N ALA A 210 26.83 1.16 19.20
CA ALA A 210 27.52 0.47 20.31
C ALA A 210 26.65 -0.60 21.00
N TYR A 211 25.32 -0.47 20.96
CA TYR A 211 24.37 -1.44 21.50
C TYR A 211 23.86 -2.45 20.47
N LEU A 212 24.14 -2.25 19.18
CA LEU A 212 23.75 -3.18 18.13
C LEU A 212 24.82 -4.29 18.03
N ASN A 213 24.37 -5.54 18.05
CA ASN A 213 25.26 -6.65 17.72
C ASN A 213 25.72 -6.55 16.26
N PRO A 214 26.93 -7.01 15.91
CA PRO A 214 27.48 -6.97 14.54
C PRO A 214 26.72 -7.84 13.51
N VAL A 215 25.56 -8.39 13.90
CA VAL A 215 24.69 -9.26 13.07
C VAL A 215 23.55 -8.44 12.41
N ILE A 216 23.47 -7.15 12.71
CA ILE A 216 22.49 -6.19 12.15
C ILE A 216 23.16 -5.32 11.09
#